data_AF-A0A2D4K1B6-F1
#
_entry.id   AF-A0A2D4K1B6-F1
#
_cell.length_a   1.000
_cell.length_b   1.000
_cell.length_c   1.000
_cell.angle_alpha   90.00
_cell.angle_beta   90.00
_cell.angle_gamma   90.00
#
_symmetry.space_group_name_H-M   'P 1'
#
loop_
_entity.id
_entity.type
_entity.pdbx_description
1 polymer ?
#
loop_
_entity_poly.entity_id
_entity_poly.type
_entity_poly.pdbx_seq_one_letter_code
_entity_poly.pdbx_strand_id
1 'polypeptide(L)'
;YWTDQNKVQESELLDVSFVKDARCGKHARAPKDPKLREHLDVGNAGGRLENRMLTIVHGPDLVNISYLNVVAAQEEIAKEWSEEIFSLATNLLAQNMSRDAFLEKAYTKLKLQVTTDGRIPLKNIYRLFSSDRKRVETALE
;
A
#
# COMPACT_ATOMS: atom_id res chain seq x y z
N TYR A 1 0.57 -0.07 4.03
CA TYR A 1 2.00 -0.40 3.94
C TYR A 1 2.16 -1.88 4.20
N TRP A 2 3.21 -2.52 3.72
CA TRP A 2 3.51 -3.92 4.02
C TRP A 2 5.02 -4.13 4.07
N THR A 3 5.44 -5.19 4.74
CA THR A 3 6.85 -5.57 4.87
C THR A 3 7.02 -6.98 4.32
N ASP A 4 7.93 -7.14 3.37
CA ASP A 4 8.34 -8.45 2.87
C ASP A 4 9.20 -9.14 3.93
N GLN A 5 8.87 -10.39 4.25
CA GLN A 5 9.63 -11.22 5.21
C GLN A 5 11.10 -11.39 4.78
N ASN A 6 11.38 -11.32 3.47
CA ASN A 6 12.74 -11.44 2.93
C ASN A 6 13.46 -10.09 2.81
N LYS A 7 12.73 -8.97 2.91
CA LYS A 7 13.28 -7.60 2.82
C LYS A 7 12.82 -6.77 4.03
N VAL A 8 13.14 -7.27 5.21
CA VAL A 8 12.80 -6.66 6.51
C VAL A 8 13.24 -5.18 6.62
N GLN A 9 14.18 -4.74 5.78
CA GLN A 9 14.74 -3.38 5.82
C GLN A 9 13.96 -2.32 5.02
N GLU A 10 12.98 -2.69 4.18
CA GLU A 10 12.25 -1.72 3.35
C GLU A 10 10.74 -2.01 3.33
N SER A 11 9.97 -1.28 4.14
CA SER A 11 8.51 -1.28 4.03
C SER A 11 8.07 -0.61 2.73
N GLU A 12 7.20 -1.31 2.01
CA GLU A 12 6.54 -0.80 0.82
C GLU A 12 5.26 -0.04 1.20
N LEU A 13 4.98 1.00 0.41
CA LEU A 13 3.90 1.94 0.67
C LEU A 13 3.04 2.08 -0.58
N LEU A 14 1.73 2.06 -0.35
CA LEU A 14 0.75 2.55 -1.31
C LEU A 14 0.07 3.77 -0.71
N ASP A 15 0.07 4.87 -1.45
CA ASP A 15 -0.70 6.05 -1.07
C ASP A 15 -2.18 5.83 -1.41
N VAL A 16 -3.04 5.87 -0.40
CA VAL A 16 -4.48 5.66 -0.54
C VAL A 16 -5.12 6.68 -1.48
N SER A 17 -4.56 7.91 -1.59
CA SER A 17 -5.09 8.90 -2.55
C SER A 17 -4.88 8.53 -4.01
N PHE A 18 -4.03 7.54 -4.32
CA PHE A 18 -3.86 7.01 -5.67
C PHE A 18 -4.75 5.79 -5.95
N VAL A 19 -5.44 5.25 -4.94
CA VAL A 19 -6.38 4.15 -5.15
C VAL A 19 -7.58 4.65 -5.96
N LYS A 20 -7.92 3.91 -7.02
CA LYS A 20 -9.07 4.19 -7.88
C LYS A 20 -10.22 3.22 -7.65
N ASP A 21 -9.90 2.01 -7.20
CA ASP A 21 -10.86 0.92 -7.00
C ASP A 21 -10.23 -0.19 -6.13
N ALA A 22 -11.04 -0.94 -5.41
CA ALA A 22 -10.62 -2.12 -4.64
C ALA A 22 -11.64 -3.25 -4.86
N ARG A 23 -11.14 -4.40 -5.31
CA ARG A 23 -11.99 -5.50 -5.80
C ARG A 23 -11.70 -6.77 -5.03
N CYS A 24 -12.73 -7.48 -4.60
CA CYS A 24 -12.59 -8.81 -4.01
C CYS A 24 -13.36 -9.89 -4.78
N GLY A 25 -13.12 -11.15 -4.43
CA GLY A 25 -13.88 -12.28 -4.96
C GLY A 25 -13.74 -12.41 -6.48
N LYS A 26 -14.87 -12.68 -7.15
CA LYS A 26 -14.94 -12.82 -8.62
C LYS A 26 -14.48 -11.59 -9.42
N HIS A 27 -14.42 -10.40 -8.79
CA HIS A 27 -13.98 -9.17 -9.44
C HIS A 27 -12.48 -8.90 -9.25
N ALA A 28 -11.83 -9.62 -8.33
CA ALA A 28 -10.38 -9.58 -8.19
C ALA A 28 -9.69 -10.23 -9.39
N ARG A 29 -8.45 -9.83 -9.66
CA ARG A 29 -7.64 -10.38 -10.75
C ARG A 29 -7.01 -11.70 -10.33
N ALA A 30 -7.56 -12.80 -10.85
CA ALA A 30 -6.98 -14.13 -10.66
C ALA A 30 -5.57 -14.25 -11.29
N PRO A 31 -4.64 -15.02 -10.70
CA PRO A 31 -3.34 -15.30 -11.28
C PRO A 31 -3.52 -16.09 -12.58
N LYS A 32 -2.84 -15.67 -13.65
CA LYS A 32 -2.89 -16.36 -14.95
C LYS A 32 -1.93 -17.54 -15.05
N ASP A 33 -0.84 -17.50 -14.26
CA ASP A 33 0.14 -18.58 -14.22
C ASP A 33 -0.41 -19.76 -13.40
N PRO A 34 -0.55 -20.96 -14.00
CA PRO A 34 -1.04 -22.14 -13.30
C PRO A 34 -0.21 -22.55 -12.08
N LYS A 35 1.13 -22.42 -12.15
CA LYS A 35 2.02 -22.78 -11.04
C LYS A 35 1.86 -21.83 -9.87
N LEU A 36 1.72 -20.54 -10.15
CA LEU A 36 1.44 -19.55 -9.12
C LEU A 36 0.07 -19.79 -8.48
N ARG A 37 -0.94 -20.08 -9.30
CA ARG A 37 -2.29 -20.41 -8.82
C ARG A 37 -2.25 -21.62 -7.90
N GLU A 38 -1.62 -22.72 -8.32
CA GLU A 38 -1.46 -23.92 -7.51
C GLU A 38 -0.77 -23.61 -6.17
N HIS A 39 0.34 -22.87 -6.19
CA HIS A 39 1.06 -22.50 -4.96
C HIS A 39 0.21 -21.69 -3.97
N LEU A 40 -0.68 -20.83 -4.48
CA LEU A 40 -1.58 -20.02 -3.65
C LEU A 40 -2.80 -20.83 -3.13
N ASP A 41 -3.16 -21.91 -3.82
CA ASP A 41 -4.30 -22.78 -3.49
C ASP A 41 -3.92 -23.86 -2.46
N VAL A 42 -2.64 -24.27 -2.41
CA VAL A 42 -2.10 -25.29 -1.50
C VAL A 42 -2.27 -24.97 0.00
N GLY A 43 -2.65 -23.73 0.35
CA GLY A 43 -2.87 -23.30 1.73
C GLY A 43 -4.14 -23.83 2.42
N ASN A 44 -5.04 -24.54 1.71
CA ASN A 44 -6.22 -25.23 2.25
C ASN A 44 -7.02 -24.44 3.31
N ALA A 45 -7.13 -23.12 3.15
CA ALA A 45 -7.77 -22.21 4.10
C ALA A 45 -9.31 -22.23 4.03
N GLY A 46 -9.89 -23.23 3.36
CA GLY A 46 -11.32 -23.31 3.04
C GLY A 46 -11.73 -22.38 1.90
N GLY A 47 -12.63 -22.87 1.04
CA GLY A 47 -13.22 -22.08 -0.05
C GLY A 47 -12.36 -21.95 -1.30
N ARG A 48 -12.91 -21.28 -2.32
CA ARG A 48 -12.23 -21.04 -3.61
C ARG A 48 -11.18 -19.94 -3.45
N LEU A 49 -9.98 -20.11 -4.01
CA LEU A 49 -8.92 -19.09 -3.98
C LEU A 49 -9.44 -17.69 -4.36
N GLU A 50 -10.28 -17.60 -5.40
CA GLU A 50 -10.84 -16.35 -5.90
C GLU A 50 -11.57 -15.54 -4.81
N ASN A 51 -12.25 -16.22 -3.88
CA ASN A 51 -12.99 -15.57 -2.81
C ASN A 51 -12.08 -14.84 -1.81
N ARG A 52 -10.85 -15.31 -1.65
CA ARG A 52 -9.85 -14.71 -0.76
C ARG A 52 -8.97 -13.68 -1.47
N MET A 53 -9.20 -13.41 -2.75
CA MET A 53 -8.40 -12.46 -3.51
C MET A 53 -8.88 -11.03 -3.31
N LEU A 54 -7.91 -10.12 -3.20
CA LEU A 54 -8.09 -8.68 -3.19
C LEU A 54 -7.20 -8.07 -4.28
N THR A 55 -7.76 -7.22 -5.13
CA THR A 55 -7.03 -6.42 -6.11
C THR A 55 -7.26 -4.95 -5.83
N ILE A 56 -6.20 -4.23 -5.46
CA ILE A 56 -6.20 -2.78 -5.31
C ILE A 56 -5.72 -2.17 -6.63
N VAL A 57 -6.58 -1.37 -7.24
CA VAL A 57 -6.30 -0.65 -8.48
C VAL A 57 -5.84 0.75 -8.11
N HIS A 58 -4.64 1.15 -8.55
CA HIS A 58 -4.08 2.43 -8.17
C HIS A 58 -3.27 3.07 -9.30
N GLY A 59 -3.17 4.39 -9.30
CA GLY A 59 -2.44 5.14 -10.30
C GLY A 59 -2.58 6.65 -10.15
N PRO A 60 -1.69 7.46 -10.75
CA PRO A 60 -1.84 8.91 -10.75
C PRO A 60 -3.08 9.36 -11.52
N ASP A 61 -3.46 8.64 -12.59
CA ASP A 61 -4.57 8.98 -13.48
C ASP A 61 -5.32 7.71 -13.94
N LEU A 62 -6.28 7.86 -14.87
CA LEU A 62 -7.12 6.78 -15.37
C LEU A 62 -6.47 5.96 -16.50
N VAL A 63 -5.27 6.32 -16.94
CA VAL A 63 -4.51 5.64 -18.00
C VAL A 63 -3.36 4.83 -17.39
N ASN A 64 -2.58 5.45 -16.52
CA ASN A 64 -1.41 4.87 -15.87
C ASN A 64 -1.82 4.08 -14.63
N ILE A 65 -2.45 2.92 -14.85
CA ILE A 65 -3.00 2.07 -13.80
C ILE A 65 -2.08 0.87 -13.48
N SER A 66 -1.84 0.67 -12.20
CA SER A 66 -1.18 -0.49 -11.61
C SER A 66 -2.15 -1.31 -10.75
N TYR A 67 -1.78 -2.57 -10.52
CA TYR A 67 -2.59 -3.52 -9.75
C TYR A 67 -1.74 -4.17 -8.67
N LEU A 68 -2.16 -3.99 -7.42
CA LEU A 68 -1.63 -4.74 -6.29
C LEU A 68 -2.58 -5.89 -5.98
N ASN A 69 -2.11 -7.12 -6.13
CA ASN A 69 -2.91 -8.33 -5.88
C ASN A 69 -2.45 -8.99 -4.58
N VAL A 70 -3.41 -9.28 -3.70
CA VAL A 70 -3.20 -9.85 -2.38
C VAL A 70 -4.13 -11.03 -2.22
N VAL A 71 -3.68 -12.07 -1.51
CA VAL A 71 -4.53 -13.19 -1.09
C VAL A 71 -4.67 -13.10 0.43
N ALA A 72 -5.88 -12.90 0.91
CA ALA A 72 -6.18 -12.87 2.33
C ALA A 72 -6.19 -14.28 2.92
N ALA A 73 -6.06 -14.35 4.24
CA ALA A 73 -6.19 -15.60 4.97
C ALA A 73 -7.62 -16.18 4.88
N GLN A 74 -8.64 -15.32 4.84
CA GLN A 74 -10.06 -15.67 4.83
C GLN A 74 -10.85 -14.79 3.85
N GLU A 75 -12.01 -15.26 3.40
CA GLU A 75 -12.87 -14.55 2.44
C GLU A 75 -13.42 -13.25 3.03
N GLU A 76 -13.85 -13.31 4.30
CA GLU A 76 -14.43 -12.19 5.04
C GLU A 76 -13.42 -11.04 5.14
N ILE A 77 -12.15 -11.37 5.38
CA ILE A 77 -11.04 -10.40 5.43
C ILE A 77 -10.87 -9.73 4.05
N ALA A 78 -10.85 -10.50 2.95
CA ALA A 78 -10.71 -9.91 1.62
C ALA A 78 -11.85 -8.93 1.30
N LYS A 79 -13.08 -9.26 1.72
CA LYS A 79 -14.25 -8.41 1.54
C LYS A 79 -14.15 -7.12 2.36
N GLU A 80 -13.92 -7.23 3.66
CA GLU A 80 -13.77 -6.09 4.57
C GLU A 80 -12.67 -5.13 4.08
N TRP A 81 -11.50 -5.67 3.73
CA TRP A 81 -10.40 -4.86 3.20
C TRP A 81 -10.76 -4.13 1.90
N SER A 82 -11.53 -4.76 1.01
CA SER A 82 -11.96 -4.09 -0.23
C SER A 82 -12.90 -2.91 0.05
N GLU A 83 -13.86 -3.10 0.95
CA GLU A 83 -14.86 -2.09 1.30
C GLU A 83 -14.19 -0.91 2.03
N GLU A 84 -13.36 -1.19 3.02
CA GLU A 84 -12.72 -0.16 3.86
C GLU A 84 -11.64 0.62 3.10
N ILE A 85 -10.80 -0.04 2.29
CA ILE A 85 -9.82 0.69 1.45
C ILE A 85 -10.55 1.63 0.49
N PHE A 86 -11.63 1.17 -0.14
CA PHE A 86 -12.37 1.98 -1.10
C PHE A 86 -13.09 3.15 -0.42
N SER A 87 -13.66 2.93 0.76
CA SER A 87 -14.23 3.97 1.61
C SER A 87 -13.20 5.07 1.93
N LEU A 88 -12.00 4.69 2.36
CA LEU A 88 -10.92 5.65 2.63
C LEU A 88 -10.47 6.40 1.36
N ALA A 89 -10.32 5.70 0.24
CA ALA A 89 -9.86 6.29 -1.03
C ALA A 89 -10.86 7.30 -1.63
N THR A 90 -12.16 7.09 -1.39
CA THR A 90 -13.25 7.92 -1.90
C THR A 90 -13.78 8.93 -0.88
N ASN A 91 -13.17 9.00 0.31
CA ASN A 91 -13.55 9.97 1.33
C ASN A 91 -13.22 11.41 0.88
N LEU A 92 -14.27 12.21 0.68
CA LEU A 92 -14.17 13.60 0.23
C LEU A 92 -13.36 14.50 1.18
N LEU A 93 -13.45 14.28 2.48
CA LEU A 93 -12.70 15.06 3.47
C LEU A 93 -11.20 14.71 3.41
N ALA A 94 -10.88 13.43 3.23
CA ALA A 94 -9.49 12.99 3.07
C ALA A 94 -8.88 13.52 1.76
N GLN A 95 -9.66 13.61 0.68
CA GLN A 95 -9.21 14.20 -0.59
C GLN A 95 -9.03 15.72 -0.51
N ASN A 96 -9.77 16.41 0.36
CA ASN A 96 -9.71 17.86 0.57
C ASN A 96 -9.01 18.21 1.90
N MET A 97 -7.99 17.44 2.27
CA MET A 97 -7.28 17.60 3.54
C MET A 97 -6.54 18.95 3.63
N SER A 98 -6.41 19.47 4.86
CA SER A 98 -5.72 20.73 5.12
C SER A 98 -4.21 20.61 4.86
N ARG A 99 -3.53 21.76 4.80
CA ARG A 99 -2.06 21.80 4.67
C ARG A 99 -1.36 21.06 5.80
N ASP A 100 -1.84 21.23 7.04
CA ASP A 100 -1.27 20.58 8.21
C ASP A 100 -1.41 19.05 8.12
N ALA A 101 -2.58 18.56 7.72
CA ALA A 101 -2.79 17.14 7.50
C ALA A 101 -1.88 16.59 6.39
N PHE A 102 -1.63 17.35 5.32
CA PHE A 102 -0.67 16.95 4.28
C PHE A 102 0.77 16.83 4.81
N LEU A 103 1.18 17.73 5.72
CA LEU A 103 2.48 17.65 6.38
C LEU A 103 2.55 16.43 7.32
N GLU A 104 1.48 16.15 8.05
CA GLU A 104 1.37 14.94 8.88
C GLU A 104 1.43 13.65 8.06
N LYS A 105 0.82 13.63 6.87
CA LYS A 105 0.93 12.51 5.91
C LYS A 105 2.39 12.29 5.48
N ALA A 106 3.11 13.37 5.17
CA ALA A 106 4.53 13.30 4.82
C ALA A 106 5.39 12.82 6.00
N TYR A 107 5.10 13.27 7.22
CA TYR A 107 5.74 12.80 8.45
C TYR A 107 5.46 11.30 8.70
N THR A 108 4.21 10.88 8.58
CA THR A 108 3.78 9.48 8.73
C THR A 108 4.55 8.58 7.76
N LYS A 109 4.72 9.00 6.50
CA LYS A 109 5.54 8.28 5.52
C LYS A 109 6.97 8.02 6.01
N LEU A 110 7.63 9.02 6.61
CA LEU A 110 8.97 8.85 7.16
C LEU A 110 8.98 7.86 8.35
N LYS A 111 7.97 7.92 9.22
CA LYS A 111 7.84 7.05 10.40
C LYS A 111 7.51 5.59 10.04
N LEU A 112 6.90 5.35 8.88
CA LEU A 112 6.63 4.01 8.38
C LEU A 112 7.84 3.38 7.65
N GLN A 113 8.77 4.19 7.14
CA GLN A 113 9.97 3.72 6.45
C GLN A 113 11.20 3.80 7.35
N VAL A 114 11.16 3.04 8.45
CA VAL A 114 12.22 2.98 9.45
C VAL A 114 13.13 1.77 9.24
N THR A 115 14.33 1.85 9.81
CA THR A 115 15.27 0.72 9.94
C THR A 115 14.75 -0.32 10.93
N THR A 116 15.41 -1.48 11.00
CA THR A 116 15.06 -2.56 11.93
C THR A 116 15.15 -2.16 13.41
N ASP A 117 15.99 -1.17 13.74
CA ASP A 117 16.10 -0.56 15.07
C ASP A 117 15.15 0.64 15.26
N GLY A 118 14.19 0.84 14.35
CA GLY A 118 13.12 1.83 14.47
C GLY A 118 13.52 3.27 14.17
N ARG A 119 14.66 3.50 13.50
CA ARG A 119 15.16 4.84 13.17
C ARG A 119 14.77 5.27 11.77
N ILE A 120 14.55 6.56 11.56
CA ILE A 120 14.27 7.13 10.24
C ILE A 120 15.60 7.24 9.47
N PRO A 121 15.76 6.58 8.31
CA PRO A 121 16.95 6.73 7.48
C PRO A 121 17.04 8.16 6.93
N LEU A 122 18.22 8.79 7.08
CA LEU A 122 18.47 10.13 6.57
C LEU A 122 18.24 10.26 5.05
N LYS A 123 18.53 9.18 4.29
CA LYS A 123 18.24 9.07 2.85
C LYS A 123 16.76 9.36 2.51
N ASN A 124 15.82 9.01 3.41
CA ASN A 124 14.39 9.20 3.17
C ASN A 124 13.99 10.68 3.37
N ILE A 125 14.62 11.38 4.32
CA ILE A 125 14.40 12.82 4.53
C ILE A 125 14.94 13.60 3.33
N TYR A 126 16.15 13.30 2.86
CA TYR A 126 16.71 13.93 1.66
C TYR A 126 15.87 13.67 0.41
N ARG A 127 15.30 12.47 0.26
CA ARG A 127 14.42 12.17 -0.87
C ARG A 127 13.13 13.00 -0.82
N LEU A 128 12.55 13.19 0.37
CA LEU A 128 11.34 13.99 0.55
C LEU A 128 11.59 15.48 0.26
N PHE A 129 12.73 16.02 0.71
CA PHE A 129 13.14 17.41 0.52
C PHE A 129 14.31 17.53 -0.47
N SER A 130 14.14 16.93 -1.65
CA SER A 130 15.22 16.77 -2.63
C SER A 130 15.66 18.06 -3.33
N SER A 131 14.94 19.17 -3.14
CA SER A 131 15.24 20.46 -3.77
C SER A 131 16.48 21.16 -3.19
N ASP A 132 16.80 20.96 -1.90
CA ASP A 132 17.94 21.59 -1.25
C ASP A 132 18.49 20.73 -0.11
N ARG A 133 19.50 19.92 -0.45
CA ARG A 133 20.14 19.02 0.50
C ARG A 133 20.87 19.75 1.63
N LYS A 134 21.58 20.85 1.33
CA LYS A 134 22.38 21.58 2.32
C LYS A 134 21.50 22.18 3.39
N ARG A 135 20.36 22.74 3.00
CA ARG A 135 19.37 23.28 3.94
C ARG A 135 18.78 22.19 4.84
N VAL A 136 18.57 20.98 4.32
CA VAL A 136 18.12 19.83 5.12
C VAL A 136 19.19 19.42 6.14
N GLU A 137 20.46 19.38 5.74
CA GLU A 137 21.58 19.08 6.66
C GLU A 137 21.63 20.08 7.82
N THR A 138 21.64 21.39 7.53
CA THR A 138 21.65 22.44 8.57
C THR A 138 20.42 22.41 9.48
N ALA A 139 19.26 21.98 9.00
CA ALA A 139 18.04 21.91 9.81
C ALA A 139 18.00 20.67 10.74
N LEU A 140 18.86 19.69 10.51
CA LEU A 140 18.96 18.45 11.31
C LEU A 140 20.12 18.47 12.31
N GLU A 141 21.02 19.45 12.21
CA GLU A 141 22.03 19.79 13.23
C GLU A 141 21.38 20.37 14.48
#